data_AF-A0A9D0NUU4-F1
#
_entry.id   AF-A0A9D0NUU4-F1
#
_cell.length_a   1.000
_cell.length_b   1.000
_cell.length_c   1.000
_cell.angle_alpha   90.00
_cell.angle_beta   90.00
_cell.angle_gamma   90.00
#
_symmetry.space_group_name_H-M   'P 1'
#
loop_
_entity.id
_entity.type
_entity.pdbx_description
1 polymer ?
#
loop_
_entity_poly.entity_id
_entity_poly.type
_entity_poly.pdbx_seq_one_letter_code
_entity_poly.pdbx_strand_id
1 'polypeptide(L)'
;MAGAGTTRADGGLTMSSDFMDIQNTRVLVNGTGQTANWTAGTVRLLNAGLTLRNEAGASFNITGTSRSLLGNGSFQNNGNLKVALAGTTETLTVNSGVVNDGSVTVQNGTLAMEANASGSGQWQADGGKLQLNANRNVTTSGDIGVSNGGALEINTNATLTGTNLTLDPTATLDMIGNATLSVSGDLSFAMTDETLWSFDTLSTLEMTGGVGAAVGDWGAWGTLEIGGVDIGTDPLNHVGDPLGFSNNFDLAELVIGAGGYP
;
A
#
# COMPACT_ATOMS: atom_id res chain seq x y z
N MET A 1 28.87 -7.61 1.84
CA MET A 1 29.36 -7.35 3.22
C MET A 1 29.11 -8.58 4.07
N ALA A 2 30.10 -9.01 4.86
CA ALA A 2 30.01 -10.15 5.76
C ALA A 2 30.34 -9.75 7.22
N GLY A 3 30.01 -10.63 8.17
CA GLY A 3 30.24 -10.44 9.60
C GLY A 3 28.98 -10.06 10.39
N ALA A 4 29.13 -9.84 11.69
CA ALA A 4 28.05 -9.44 12.60
C ALA A 4 28.15 -7.96 12.99
N GLY A 5 27.11 -7.44 13.64
CA GLY A 5 27.06 -6.09 14.21
C GLY A 5 26.42 -5.06 13.29
N THR A 6 26.56 -3.79 13.64
CA THR A 6 25.93 -2.68 12.93
C THR A 6 26.94 -1.92 12.08
N THR A 7 26.64 -1.74 10.80
CA THR A 7 27.30 -0.76 9.94
C THR A 7 26.35 0.40 9.74
N ARG A 8 26.77 1.60 10.15
CA ARG A 8 25.98 2.82 10.03
C ARG A 8 26.60 3.74 8.98
N ALA A 9 25.76 4.24 8.09
CA ALA A 9 26.15 5.20 7.06
C ALA A 9 25.58 6.58 7.37
N ASP A 10 26.32 7.37 8.13
CA ASP A 10 25.97 8.75 8.52
C ASP A 10 26.31 9.80 7.45
N GLY A 11 26.73 9.36 6.26
CA GLY A 11 26.90 10.21 5.07
C GLY A 11 26.02 9.78 3.89
N GLY A 12 25.02 8.92 4.15
CA GLY A 12 24.19 8.30 3.13
C GLY A 12 24.77 7.00 2.54
N LEU A 13 23.94 6.31 1.76
CA LEU A 13 24.30 5.05 1.09
C LEU A 13 24.13 5.22 -0.42
N THR A 14 25.06 4.67 -1.19
CA THR A 14 24.89 4.52 -2.64
C THR A 14 25.00 3.05 -2.99
N MET A 15 23.98 2.52 -3.66
CA MET A 15 23.89 1.12 -4.11
C MET A 15 23.76 1.14 -5.63
N SER A 16 24.87 0.95 -6.33
CA SER A 16 24.99 1.13 -7.79
C SER A 16 25.70 -0.01 -8.52
N SER A 17 26.00 -1.11 -7.83
CA SER A 17 26.57 -2.33 -8.41
C SER A 17 25.48 -3.33 -8.79
N ASP A 18 25.80 -4.29 -9.67
CA ASP A 18 24.86 -5.33 -10.14
C ASP A 18 24.27 -6.17 -8.99
N PHE A 19 25.05 -6.40 -7.94
CA PHE A 19 24.61 -7.06 -6.72
C PHE A 19 25.12 -6.34 -5.48
N MET A 20 24.29 -6.29 -4.45
CA MET A 20 24.69 -5.98 -3.09
C MET A 20 24.28 -7.13 -2.16
N ASP A 21 25.27 -7.93 -1.78
CA ASP A 21 25.06 -9.02 -0.83
C ASP A 21 25.31 -8.54 0.58
N ILE A 22 24.31 -8.70 1.43
CA ILE A 22 24.45 -8.61 2.86
C ILE A 22 24.38 -10.05 3.40
N GLN A 23 25.40 -10.44 4.15
CA GLN A 23 25.59 -11.82 4.63
C GLN A 23 25.76 -11.83 6.16
N ASN A 24 25.60 -13.02 6.76
CA ASN A 24 25.68 -13.31 8.19
C ASN A 24 24.56 -12.62 8.99
N THR A 25 24.85 -11.93 10.10
CA THR A 25 23.85 -11.30 11.01
C THR A 25 24.13 -9.81 11.22
N ARG A 26 24.41 -9.10 10.14
CA ARG A 26 24.67 -7.67 10.10
C ARG A 26 23.39 -6.82 10.01
N VAL A 27 23.43 -5.66 10.65
CA VAL A 27 22.50 -4.55 10.41
C VAL A 27 23.20 -3.47 9.58
N LEU A 28 22.70 -3.15 8.40
CA LEU A 28 23.12 -1.98 7.62
C LEU A 28 22.10 -0.86 7.85
N VAL A 29 22.58 0.31 8.25
CA VAL A 29 21.73 1.45 8.63
C VAL A 29 21.97 2.65 7.72
N ASN A 30 20.92 3.12 7.06
CA ASN A 30 20.83 4.49 6.57
C ASN A 30 20.39 5.39 7.74
N GLY A 31 21.30 6.22 8.23
CA GLY A 31 21.08 6.98 9.47
C GLY A 31 20.04 8.10 9.33
N THR A 32 19.45 8.53 10.44
CA THR A 32 18.58 9.73 10.49
C THR A 32 19.18 10.93 9.75
N GLY A 33 18.36 11.59 8.93
CA GLY A 33 18.76 12.75 8.11
C GLY A 33 19.57 12.39 6.87
N GLN A 34 19.88 11.11 6.64
CA GLN A 34 20.67 10.65 5.51
C GLN A 34 19.80 10.17 4.34
N THR A 35 20.42 10.15 3.16
CA THR A 35 19.80 9.62 1.94
C THR A 35 20.54 8.38 1.46
N ALA A 36 19.80 7.29 1.29
CA ALA A 36 20.23 6.10 0.56
C ALA A 36 19.69 6.16 -0.87
N ASN A 37 20.55 5.96 -1.86
CA ASN A 37 20.16 5.87 -3.27
C ASN A 37 20.49 4.48 -3.81
N TRP A 38 19.46 3.75 -4.20
CA TRP A 38 19.56 2.48 -4.92
C TRP A 38 19.26 2.70 -6.40
N THR A 39 20.31 2.65 -7.21
CA THR A 39 20.27 3.03 -8.62
C THR A 39 20.62 1.90 -9.58
N ALA A 40 21.10 0.75 -9.09
CA ALA A 40 21.33 -0.43 -9.90
C ALA A 40 21.33 -1.73 -9.08
N GLY A 41 21.11 -2.84 -9.79
CA GLY A 41 21.31 -4.19 -9.28
C GLY A 41 20.29 -4.69 -8.27
N THR A 42 20.56 -5.88 -7.75
CA THR A 42 19.76 -6.60 -6.75
C THR A 42 20.37 -6.44 -5.36
N VAL A 43 19.55 -6.15 -4.35
CA VAL A 43 19.96 -6.25 -2.94
C VAL A 43 19.54 -7.61 -2.40
N ARG A 44 20.48 -8.36 -1.82
CA ARG A 44 20.23 -9.69 -1.27
C ARG A 44 20.51 -9.73 0.22
N LEU A 45 19.48 -9.98 1.02
CA LEU A 45 19.53 -10.20 2.47
C LEU A 45 19.55 -11.72 2.74
N LEU A 46 20.70 -12.34 2.53
CA LEU A 46 20.81 -13.80 2.32
C LEU A 46 20.51 -14.68 3.54
N ASN A 47 20.49 -14.13 4.76
CA ASN A 47 20.30 -14.87 6.00
C ASN A 47 19.20 -14.26 6.86
N ALA A 48 18.49 -15.10 7.62
CA ALA A 48 17.57 -14.64 8.65
C ALA A 48 18.32 -13.84 9.72
N GLY A 49 17.67 -12.79 10.24
CA GLY A 49 18.29 -11.87 11.22
C GLY A 49 19.15 -10.76 10.61
N LEU A 50 19.32 -10.72 9.27
CA LEU A 50 19.84 -9.55 8.59
C LEU A 50 18.83 -8.42 8.56
N THR A 51 19.31 -7.20 8.68
CA THR A 51 18.46 -6.01 8.58
C THR A 51 19.10 -4.94 7.72
N LEU A 52 18.37 -4.48 6.71
CA LEU A 52 18.60 -3.19 6.08
C LEU A 52 17.63 -2.19 6.71
N ARG A 53 18.13 -1.22 7.47
CA ARG A 53 17.33 -0.25 8.21
C ARG A 53 17.42 1.13 7.59
N ASN A 54 16.28 1.72 7.28
CA ASN A 54 16.12 3.13 6.98
C ASN A 54 15.51 3.83 8.20
N GLU A 55 16.29 4.62 8.93
CA GLU A 55 15.83 5.23 10.19
C GLU A 55 14.81 6.35 9.98
N ALA A 56 14.10 6.70 11.06
CA ALA A 56 13.23 7.87 11.06
C ALA A 56 14.00 9.13 10.65
N GLY A 57 13.37 9.93 9.79
CA GLY A 57 13.98 11.12 9.18
C GLY A 57 15.00 10.83 8.07
N ALA A 58 15.26 9.57 7.73
CA ALA A 58 16.10 9.19 6.59
C ALA A 58 15.26 8.95 5.33
N SER A 59 15.87 9.12 4.15
CA SER A 59 15.23 8.83 2.85
C SER A 59 15.93 7.67 2.15
N PHE A 60 15.15 6.74 1.59
CA PHE A 60 15.62 5.61 0.81
C PHE A 60 14.98 5.67 -0.57
N ASN A 61 15.76 6.06 -1.57
CA ASN A 61 15.30 6.25 -2.95
C ASN A 61 15.67 5.06 -3.81
N ILE A 62 14.71 4.53 -4.56
CA ILE A 62 14.89 3.44 -5.53
C ILE A 62 14.53 3.99 -6.91
N THR A 63 15.51 4.02 -7.82
CA THR A 63 15.38 4.68 -9.14
C THR A 63 16.08 3.91 -10.25
N GLY A 64 15.66 4.04 -11.50
CA GLY A 64 16.19 3.32 -12.68
C GLY A 64 15.31 2.12 -13.08
N THR A 65 15.83 1.11 -13.79
CA THR A 65 15.02 -0.03 -14.31
C THR A 65 14.51 -0.98 -13.21
N SER A 66 13.95 -2.14 -13.57
CA SER A 66 13.49 -3.13 -12.59
C SER A 66 14.56 -3.52 -11.56
N ARG A 67 14.11 -3.80 -10.33
CA ARG A 67 14.95 -4.12 -9.16
C ARG A 67 14.40 -5.28 -8.38
N SER A 68 15.24 -5.83 -7.53
CA SER A 68 14.81 -6.88 -6.61
C SER A 68 15.50 -6.77 -5.26
N LEU A 69 14.71 -6.82 -4.20
CA LEU A 69 15.15 -7.02 -2.83
C LEU A 69 14.79 -8.46 -2.45
N LEU A 70 15.79 -9.29 -2.23
CA LEU A 70 15.62 -10.74 -2.12
C LEU A 70 16.22 -11.29 -0.83
N GLY A 71 15.68 -12.41 -0.36
CA GLY A 71 16.28 -13.24 0.69
C GLY A 71 15.51 -13.22 2.01
N ASN A 72 16.08 -13.85 3.02
CA ASN A 72 15.39 -14.17 4.28
C ASN A 72 15.57 -13.12 5.38
N GLY A 73 16.32 -12.05 5.11
CA GLY A 73 16.44 -10.91 6.02
C GLY A 73 15.22 -9.99 5.99
N SER A 74 15.32 -8.89 6.71
CA SER A 74 14.27 -7.87 6.79
C SER A 74 14.75 -6.50 6.30
N PHE A 75 13.87 -5.81 5.59
CA PHE A 75 13.96 -4.37 5.39
C PHE A 75 13.07 -3.65 6.41
N GLN A 76 13.67 -2.77 7.22
CA GLN A 76 12.99 -1.97 8.23
C GLN A 76 12.97 -0.51 7.77
N ASN A 77 11.79 0.02 7.46
CA ASN A 77 11.60 1.39 7.07
C ASN A 77 10.88 2.18 8.17
N ASN A 78 11.62 3.01 8.90
CA ASN A 78 11.09 4.00 9.84
C ASN A 78 11.11 5.42 9.26
N GLY A 79 11.80 5.61 8.12
CA GLY A 79 11.90 6.87 7.39
C GLY A 79 10.98 6.90 6.16
N ASN A 80 11.46 7.55 5.10
CA ASN A 80 10.76 7.60 3.82
C ASN A 80 11.37 6.64 2.80
N LEU A 81 10.59 5.69 2.29
CA LEU A 81 10.91 4.86 1.14
C LEU A 81 10.21 5.42 -0.09
N LYS A 82 10.99 5.78 -1.11
CA LYS A 82 10.48 6.29 -2.38
C LYS A 82 10.90 5.37 -3.53
N VAL A 83 9.92 4.88 -4.29
CA VAL A 83 10.10 4.08 -5.50
C VAL A 83 9.74 4.94 -6.70
N ALA A 84 10.72 5.25 -7.55
CA ALA A 84 10.53 6.05 -8.75
C ALA A 84 11.36 5.44 -9.89
N LEU A 85 10.86 4.33 -10.44
CA LEU A 85 11.55 3.59 -11.49
C LEU A 85 11.54 4.37 -12.82
N ALA A 86 12.36 3.93 -13.77
CA ALA A 86 12.57 4.64 -15.04
C ALA A 86 11.34 4.59 -15.97
N GLY A 87 10.53 3.54 -15.86
CA GLY A 87 9.33 3.34 -16.68
C GLY A 87 8.19 2.76 -15.88
N THR A 88 6.97 2.92 -16.38
CA THR A 88 5.73 2.45 -15.75
C THR A 88 5.61 0.92 -15.72
N THR A 89 6.29 0.23 -16.64
CA THR A 89 6.33 -1.24 -16.72
C THR A 89 7.46 -1.86 -15.90
N GLU A 90 8.32 -1.04 -15.28
CA GLU A 90 9.41 -1.54 -14.45
C GLU A 90 8.88 -1.91 -13.07
N THR A 91 9.49 -2.93 -12.46
CA THR A 91 9.03 -3.46 -11.18
C THR A 91 10.17 -3.52 -10.17
N LEU A 92 9.90 -3.06 -8.96
CA LEU A 92 10.65 -3.40 -7.76
C LEU A 92 9.98 -4.61 -7.12
N THR A 93 10.62 -5.76 -7.21
CA THR A 93 10.17 -6.99 -6.57
C THR A 93 10.75 -7.11 -5.17
N VAL A 94 9.90 -7.24 -4.14
CA VAL A 94 10.33 -7.39 -2.74
C VAL A 94 9.96 -8.77 -2.23
N ASN A 95 10.95 -9.67 -2.20
CA ASN A 95 10.86 -11.02 -1.66
C ASN A 95 11.77 -11.16 -0.42
N SER A 96 11.61 -10.22 0.50
CA SER A 96 12.20 -10.21 1.83
C SER A 96 11.19 -9.64 2.80
N GLY A 97 11.26 -10.00 4.08
CA GLY A 97 10.33 -9.48 5.07
C GLY A 97 10.43 -7.95 5.17
N VAL A 98 9.29 -7.26 5.19
CA VAL A 98 9.26 -5.79 5.33
C VAL A 98 8.57 -5.41 6.62
N VAL A 99 9.18 -4.50 7.37
CA VAL A 99 8.52 -3.76 8.45
C VAL A 99 8.53 -2.29 8.06
N ASN A 100 7.36 -1.71 7.87
CA ASN A 100 7.19 -0.30 7.53
C ASN A 100 6.50 0.43 8.68
N ASP A 101 7.25 1.26 9.40
CA ASP A 101 6.76 2.18 10.43
C ASP A 101 6.88 3.65 10.00
N GLY A 102 7.40 3.91 8.79
CA GLY A 102 7.56 5.22 8.19
C GLY A 102 6.57 5.44 7.05
N SER A 103 7.05 5.90 5.90
CA SER A 103 6.25 6.05 4.67
C SER A 103 6.83 5.24 3.52
N VAL A 104 5.95 4.64 2.74
CA VAL A 104 6.25 4.07 1.41
C VAL A 104 5.48 4.88 0.37
N THR A 105 6.17 5.38 -0.64
CA THR A 105 5.57 6.10 -1.77
C THR A 105 6.09 5.54 -3.09
N VAL A 106 5.17 5.09 -3.95
CA VAL A 106 5.46 4.61 -5.31
C VAL A 106 5.04 5.67 -6.30
N GLN A 107 6.01 6.29 -6.96
CA GLN A 107 5.79 7.42 -7.88
C GLN A 107 5.84 7.06 -9.35
N ASN A 108 6.54 5.98 -9.69
CA ASN A 108 6.59 5.44 -11.04
C ASN A 108 7.03 3.98 -11.02
N GLY A 109 6.53 3.20 -11.97
CA GLY A 109 6.68 1.75 -12.01
C GLY A 109 5.83 1.06 -10.95
N THR A 110 6.16 -0.19 -10.65
CA THR A 110 5.43 -1.04 -9.70
C THR A 110 6.31 -1.40 -8.50
N LEU A 111 5.79 -1.27 -7.28
CA LEU A 111 6.29 -1.99 -6.11
C LEU A 111 5.47 -3.27 -5.95
N ALA A 112 6.07 -4.42 -6.24
CA ALA A 112 5.45 -5.74 -6.13
C ALA A 112 5.93 -6.45 -4.86
N MET A 113 5.01 -6.64 -3.93
CA MET A 113 5.24 -7.36 -2.68
C MET A 113 5.12 -8.88 -2.93
N GLU A 114 6.25 -9.57 -2.89
CA GLU A 114 6.39 -11.05 -2.95
C GLU A 114 6.65 -11.66 -1.57
N ALA A 115 6.57 -10.85 -0.53
CA ALA A 115 6.70 -11.23 0.85
C ALA A 115 5.64 -10.50 1.68
N ASN A 116 5.34 -11.04 2.86
CA ASN A 116 4.47 -10.34 3.78
C ASN A 116 5.16 -9.09 4.34
N ALA A 117 4.38 -8.06 4.61
CA ALA A 117 4.83 -6.87 5.31
C ALA A 117 3.96 -6.57 6.52
N SER A 118 4.54 -5.89 7.49
CA SER A 118 3.82 -5.38 8.66
C SER A 118 4.29 -3.98 9.05
N GLY A 119 3.63 -3.36 10.04
CA GLY A 119 4.12 -2.16 10.72
C GLY A 119 3.01 -1.16 10.99
N SER A 120 3.38 0.08 11.29
CA SER A 120 2.43 1.19 11.53
C SER A 120 2.50 2.31 10.48
N GLY A 121 3.29 2.10 9.43
CA GLY A 121 3.62 3.11 8.43
C GLY A 121 2.63 3.21 7.28
N GLN A 122 2.71 4.34 6.60
CA GLN A 122 1.86 4.75 5.48
C GLN A 122 2.27 4.05 4.18
N TRP A 123 1.28 3.74 3.32
CA TRP A 123 1.50 3.14 2.00
C TRP A 123 0.78 3.92 0.90
N GLN A 124 1.54 4.49 -0.03
CA GLN A 124 1.00 5.40 -1.05
C GLN A 124 1.42 4.98 -2.46
N ALA A 125 0.44 4.83 -3.35
CA ALA A 125 0.60 4.75 -4.80
C ALA A 125 0.31 6.14 -5.40
N ASP A 126 1.38 6.93 -5.59
CA ASP A 126 1.33 8.34 -5.99
C ASP A 126 1.80 8.49 -7.45
N GLY A 127 0.99 8.02 -8.39
CA GLY A 127 1.33 7.90 -9.82
C GLY A 127 2.05 6.61 -10.22
N GLY A 128 2.51 5.81 -9.26
CA GLY A 128 2.98 4.44 -9.47
C GLY A 128 1.98 3.38 -9.03
N LYS A 129 2.36 2.11 -9.13
CA LYS A 129 1.52 0.97 -8.69
C LYS A 129 2.05 0.31 -7.42
N LEU A 130 1.19 0.16 -6.41
CA LEU A 130 1.42 -0.75 -5.29
C LEU A 130 0.70 -2.06 -5.56
N GLN A 131 1.45 -3.16 -5.57
CA GLN A 131 0.93 -4.48 -5.92
C GLN A 131 1.25 -5.49 -4.81
N LEU A 132 0.23 -6.18 -4.31
CA LEU A 132 0.38 -7.36 -3.47
C LEU A 132 0.23 -8.60 -4.36
N ASN A 133 1.24 -9.45 -4.40
CA ASN A 133 1.16 -10.70 -5.18
C ASN A 133 0.39 -11.78 -4.43
N ALA A 134 0.06 -12.85 -5.16
CA ALA A 134 -0.83 -13.88 -4.67
C ALA A 134 -0.37 -14.45 -3.30
N ASN A 135 -1.33 -14.59 -2.39
CA ASN A 135 -1.14 -15.08 -1.03
C ASN A 135 -0.23 -14.21 -0.14
N ARG A 136 0.05 -12.95 -0.53
CA ARG A 136 0.89 -12.03 0.26
C ARG A 136 0.03 -11.07 1.06
N ASN A 137 0.40 -10.86 2.32
CA ASN A 137 -0.34 -10.00 3.22
C ASN A 137 0.50 -8.79 3.62
N VAL A 138 -0.12 -7.61 3.60
CA VAL A 138 0.44 -6.39 4.18
C VAL A 138 -0.50 -5.96 5.29
N THR A 139 0.02 -5.94 6.52
CA THR A 139 -0.76 -5.54 7.70
C THR A 139 -0.19 -4.26 8.27
N THR A 140 -0.86 -3.13 8.03
CA THR A 140 -0.45 -1.85 8.61
C THR A 140 -1.56 -1.23 9.46
N SER A 141 -1.17 -0.39 10.42
CA SER A 141 -2.06 0.58 11.07
C SER A 141 -1.88 2.00 10.51
N GLY A 142 -1.10 2.16 9.44
CA GLY A 142 -1.03 3.41 8.69
C GLY A 142 -2.15 3.51 7.65
N ASP A 143 -2.26 4.69 7.03
CA ASP A 143 -3.21 4.92 5.95
C ASP A 143 -2.68 4.39 4.62
N ILE A 144 -3.63 4.15 3.73
CA ILE A 144 -3.42 3.71 2.36
C ILE A 144 -3.90 4.83 1.45
N GLY A 145 -3.06 5.22 0.49
CA GLY A 145 -3.38 6.27 -0.47
C GLY A 145 -3.14 5.83 -1.91
N VAL A 146 -4.05 6.19 -2.80
CA VAL A 146 -3.86 6.07 -4.26
C VAL A 146 -4.24 7.40 -4.90
N SER A 147 -3.28 8.03 -5.56
CA SER A 147 -3.45 9.36 -6.13
C SER A 147 -2.61 9.56 -7.39
N ASN A 148 -2.88 10.65 -8.11
CA ASN A 148 -2.14 11.12 -9.27
C ASN A 148 -1.98 10.06 -10.38
N GLY A 149 -3.05 9.29 -10.65
CA GLY A 149 -3.07 8.18 -11.60
C GLY A 149 -2.40 6.90 -11.08
N GLY A 150 -2.16 6.82 -9.77
CA GLY A 150 -1.63 5.62 -9.12
C GLY A 150 -2.61 4.45 -9.14
N ALA A 151 -2.08 3.26 -8.84
CA ALA A 151 -2.86 2.04 -8.79
C ALA A 151 -2.57 1.21 -7.52
N LEU A 152 -3.62 0.63 -6.96
CA LEU A 152 -3.53 -0.42 -5.94
C LEU A 152 -4.07 -1.72 -6.51
N GLU A 153 -3.22 -2.76 -6.54
CA GLU A 153 -3.58 -4.08 -7.03
C GLU A 153 -3.37 -5.11 -5.92
N ILE A 154 -4.42 -5.85 -5.57
CA ILE A 154 -4.38 -6.92 -4.56
C ILE A 154 -4.75 -8.22 -5.26
N ASN A 155 -3.78 -9.11 -5.43
CA ASN A 155 -3.93 -10.35 -6.18
C ASN A 155 -4.54 -11.48 -5.36
N THR A 156 -4.64 -12.65 -6.00
CA THR A 156 -5.36 -13.81 -5.48
C THR A 156 -4.98 -14.20 -4.05
N ASN A 157 -5.97 -14.29 -3.17
CA ASN A 157 -5.82 -14.62 -1.73
C ASN A 157 -4.85 -13.69 -0.97
N ALA A 158 -4.58 -12.49 -1.48
CA ALA A 158 -3.79 -11.49 -0.77
C ALA A 158 -4.70 -10.62 0.10
N THR A 159 -4.13 -10.10 1.18
CA THR A 159 -4.84 -9.18 2.10
C THR A 159 -4.01 -7.94 2.37
N LEU A 160 -4.60 -6.76 2.18
CA LEU A 160 -4.06 -5.50 2.66
C LEU A 160 -4.95 -4.99 3.80
N THR A 161 -4.36 -4.70 4.96
CA THR A 161 -5.07 -4.04 6.05
C THR A 161 -4.48 -2.66 6.34
N GLY A 162 -5.33 -1.68 6.67
CA GLY A 162 -4.92 -0.32 7.00
C GLY A 162 -5.87 0.42 7.93
N THR A 163 -5.57 1.68 8.18
CA THR A 163 -6.46 2.59 8.93
C THR A 163 -7.40 3.28 7.96
N ASN A 164 -7.00 4.37 7.32
CA ASN A 164 -7.82 5.05 6.32
C ASN A 164 -7.45 4.59 4.89
N LEU A 165 -8.38 4.72 3.95
CA LEU A 165 -8.14 4.59 2.52
C LEU A 165 -8.53 5.89 1.82
N THR A 166 -7.60 6.48 1.08
CA THR A 166 -7.85 7.69 0.26
C THR A 166 -7.60 7.40 -1.20
N LEU A 167 -8.60 7.67 -2.05
CA LEU A 167 -8.59 7.41 -3.48
C LEU A 167 -9.00 8.67 -4.24
N ASP A 168 -8.10 9.21 -5.07
CA ASP A 168 -8.41 10.40 -5.87
C ASP A 168 -9.22 10.06 -7.14
N PRO A 169 -9.66 11.07 -7.93
CA PRO A 169 -10.49 10.84 -9.11
C PRO A 169 -9.87 9.97 -10.22
N THR A 170 -8.55 9.79 -10.18
CA THR A 170 -7.74 9.07 -11.16
C THR A 170 -7.18 7.76 -10.64
N ALA A 171 -7.47 7.42 -9.38
CA ALA A 171 -6.98 6.21 -8.72
C ALA A 171 -7.57 4.95 -9.35
N THR A 172 -6.72 3.94 -9.56
CA THR A 172 -7.14 2.59 -9.96
C THR A 172 -7.10 1.65 -8.77
N LEU A 173 -8.14 0.84 -8.61
CA LEU A 173 -8.23 -0.23 -7.59
C LEU A 173 -8.60 -1.55 -8.27
N ASP A 174 -7.73 -2.55 -8.17
CA ASP A 174 -7.97 -3.88 -8.74
C ASP A 174 -7.81 -4.97 -7.69
N MET A 175 -8.87 -5.75 -7.49
CA MET A 175 -9.00 -6.76 -6.45
C MET A 175 -9.32 -8.12 -7.06
N ILE A 176 -8.30 -8.96 -7.17
CA ILE A 176 -8.33 -10.16 -8.01
C ILE A 176 -8.35 -11.42 -7.14
N GLY A 177 -9.24 -12.36 -7.45
CA GLY A 177 -9.24 -13.74 -6.96
C GLY A 177 -9.28 -13.89 -5.44
N ASN A 178 -10.40 -13.56 -4.79
CA ASN A 178 -10.53 -13.69 -3.33
C ASN A 178 -9.51 -12.81 -2.59
N ALA A 179 -9.30 -11.60 -3.10
CA ALA A 179 -8.49 -10.57 -2.46
C ALA A 179 -9.28 -9.84 -1.37
N THR A 180 -8.61 -9.37 -0.33
CA THR A 180 -9.26 -8.59 0.74
C THR A 180 -8.52 -7.28 0.99
N LEU A 181 -9.27 -6.19 1.05
CA LEU A 181 -8.82 -4.89 1.52
C LEU A 181 -9.62 -4.56 2.78
N SER A 182 -8.97 -4.47 3.94
CA SER A 182 -9.65 -4.26 5.21
C SER A 182 -9.17 -2.97 5.86
N VAL A 183 -10.07 -2.02 6.08
CA VAL A 183 -9.76 -0.73 6.69
C VAL A 183 -10.51 -0.53 7.98
N SER A 184 -9.85 0.09 8.95
CA SER A 184 -10.39 0.34 10.30
C SER A 184 -10.76 1.78 10.58
N GLY A 185 -10.57 2.66 9.59
CA GLY A 185 -10.94 4.06 9.60
C GLY A 185 -11.79 4.41 8.38
N ASP A 186 -11.60 5.63 7.89
CA ASP A 186 -12.43 6.24 6.85
C ASP A 186 -12.02 5.78 5.44
N LEU A 187 -13.01 5.72 4.55
CA LEU A 187 -12.81 5.67 3.10
C LEU A 187 -13.12 7.05 2.52
N SER A 188 -12.09 7.77 2.08
CA SER A 188 -12.22 8.98 1.28
C SER A 188 -12.03 8.61 -0.18
N PHE A 189 -13.04 8.84 -1.00
CA PHE A 189 -12.95 8.59 -2.44
C PHE A 189 -13.47 9.83 -3.19
N ALA A 190 -12.92 10.10 -4.37
CA ALA A 190 -13.39 11.17 -5.26
C ALA A 190 -13.52 10.67 -6.71
N MET A 191 -13.76 9.37 -6.85
CA MET A 191 -13.66 8.65 -8.12
C MET A 191 -14.88 8.92 -9.01
N THR A 192 -14.63 9.17 -10.30
CA THR A 192 -15.67 9.59 -11.26
C THR A 192 -15.84 8.64 -12.45
N ASP A 193 -14.97 7.64 -12.56
CA ASP A 193 -14.95 6.65 -13.64
C ASP A 193 -14.89 5.23 -13.09
N GLU A 194 -16.05 4.59 -12.94
CA GLU A 194 -16.20 3.24 -12.40
C GLU A 194 -15.32 2.18 -13.08
N THR A 195 -14.85 2.42 -14.32
CA THR A 195 -13.97 1.47 -15.02
C THR A 195 -12.59 1.33 -14.40
N LEU A 196 -12.22 2.23 -13.48
CA LEU A 196 -10.97 2.19 -12.73
C LEU A 196 -11.03 1.30 -11.48
N TRP A 197 -12.20 0.74 -11.15
CA TRP A 197 -12.39 -0.15 -10.01
C TRP A 197 -12.85 -1.54 -10.48
N SER A 198 -12.12 -2.56 -10.06
CA SER A 198 -12.35 -3.94 -10.45
C SER A 198 -12.33 -4.84 -9.22
N PHE A 199 -13.39 -5.63 -9.04
CA PHE A 199 -13.52 -6.60 -7.97
C PHE A 199 -13.96 -7.93 -8.57
N ASP A 200 -13.11 -8.95 -8.44
CA ASP A 200 -13.52 -10.32 -8.71
C ASP A 200 -14.63 -10.75 -7.74
N THR A 201 -15.40 -11.76 -8.14
CA THR A 201 -16.62 -12.22 -7.43
C THR A 201 -16.44 -12.69 -6.00
N LEU A 202 -15.21 -12.93 -5.55
CA LEU A 202 -14.89 -13.35 -4.19
C LEU A 202 -14.06 -12.30 -3.43
N SER A 203 -13.73 -11.19 -4.07
CA SER A 203 -12.92 -10.15 -3.46
C SER A 203 -13.78 -9.26 -2.57
N THR A 204 -13.22 -8.83 -1.44
CA THR A 204 -13.94 -8.08 -0.41
C THR A 204 -13.22 -6.80 0.00
N LEU A 205 -13.93 -5.68 -0.07
CA LEU A 205 -13.60 -4.49 0.73
C LEU A 205 -14.33 -4.60 2.06
N GLU A 206 -13.58 -4.65 3.15
CA GLU A 206 -14.07 -4.65 4.52
C GLU A 206 -13.80 -3.28 5.16
N MET A 207 -14.82 -2.70 5.76
CA MET A 207 -14.69 -1.47 6.54
C MET A 207 -15.17 -1.73 7.97
N THR A 208 -14.25 -1.58 8.92
CA THR A 208 -14.50 -1.69 10.37
C THR A 208 -14.42 -0.35 11.09
N GLY A 209 -14.08 0.72 10.35
CA GLY A 209 -14.01 2.10 10.80
C GLY A 209 -15.31 2.87 10.71
N GLY A 210 -15.33 4.02 11.40
CA GLY A 210 -16.52 4.71 11.85
C GLY A 210 -16.73 4.43 13.33
N VAL A 211 -16.51 5.42 14.19
CA VAL A 211 -16.90 5.34 15.60
C VAL A 211 -18.43 5.39 15.63
N GLY A 212 -19.08 4.22 15.77
CA GLY A 212 -20.54 4.13 15.87
C GLY A 212 -21.06 5.20 16.84
N ALA A 213 -21.69 6.23 16.29
CA ALA A 213 -22.19 7.36 17.05
C ALA A 213 -23.70 7.24 17.20
N ALA A 214 -24.31 8.10 18.01
CA ALA A 214 -25.76 8.20 17.98
C ALA A 214 -26.21 8.64 16.57
N VAL A 215 -27.35 8.12 16.10
CA VAL A 215 -28.01 8.63 14.89
C VAL A 215 -28.16 10.15 15.02
N GLY A 216 -27.58 10.91 14.08
CA GLY A 216 -27.53 12.37 14.11
C GLY A 216 -26.16 12.98 14.41
N ASP A 217 -25.18 12.20 14.89
CA ASP A 217 -23.79 12.61 15.08
C ASP A 217 -22.90 12.07 13.96
N TRP A 218 -23.17 12.53 12.74
CA TRP A 218 -22.62 11.98 11.49
C TRP A 218 -21.11 12.16 11.31
N GLY A 219 -20.46 13.01 12.11
CA GLY A 219 -19.02 13.27 12.02
C GLY A 219 -18.13 12.17 12.60
N ALA A 220 -18.74 11.16 13.23
CA ALA A 220 -18.06 10.03 13.84
C ALA A 220 -18.28 8.72 13.06
N TRP A 221 -19.17 8.69 12.07
CA TRP A 221 -19.43 7.52 11.21
C TRP A 221 -18.47 7.47 10.02
N GLY A 222 -18.13 6.26 9.56
CA GLY A 222 -17.35 6.08 8.34
C GLY A 222 -18.16 6.55 7.14
N THR A 223 -17.60 7.46 6.34
CA THR A 223 -18.27 7.96 5.13
C THR A 223 -18.01 6.99 3.97
N LEU A 224 -19.06 6.48 3.35
CA LEU A 224 -19.01 5.84 2.03
C LEU A 224 -19.76 6.75 1.07
N GLU A 225 -19.02 7.58 0.36
CA GLU A 225 -19.51 8.23 -0.86
C GLU A 225 -19.14 7.26 -2.00
N ILE A 226 -20.02 6.99 -2.97
CA ILE A 226 -19.69 6.22 -4.18
C ILE A 226 -20.01 7.12 -5.39
N GLY A 227 -19.21 6.99 -6.44
CA GLY A 227 -19.09 7.92 -7.57
C GLY A 227 -20.40 8.26 -8.26
N GLY A 228 -20.59 9.56 -8.54
CA GLY A 228 -21.15 10.16 -9.76
C GLY A 228 -22.59 9.86 -10.18
N VAL A 229 -23.10 8.64 -10.01
CA VAL A 229 -24.41 8.17 -10.50
C VAL A 229 -25.05 7.25 -9.47
N ASP A 230 -26.21 7.69 -8.98
CA ASP A 230 -27.16 6.87 -8.22
C ASP A 230 -27.72 5.78 -9.17
N ILE A 231 -27.29 4.53 -8.98
CA ILE A 231 -27.76 3.35 -9.73
C ILE A 231 -29.04 2.74 -9.14
N GLY A 232 -29.72 3.48 -8.26
CA GLY A 232 -31.01 3.10 -7.72
C GLY A 232 -32.11 3.00 -8.77
N THR A 233 -33.15 2.23 -8.45
CA THR A 233 -34.37 2.11 -9.27
C THR A 233 -35.15 3.41 -9.44
N ASP A 234 -34.94 4.41 -8.56
CA ASP A 234 -35.52 5.74 -8.66
C ASP A 234 -34.50 6.81 -8.24
N PRO A 235 -33.65 7.31 -9.15
CA PRO A 235 -32.62 8.30 -8.83
C PRO A 235 -33.18 9.71 -8.57
N LEU A 236 -34.47 9.95 -8.80
CA LEU A 236 -35.15 11.23 -8.59
C LEU A 236 -35.75 11.34 -7.19
N ASN A 237 -36.14 10.20 -6.60
CA ASN A 237 -36.60 10.06 -5.21
C ASN A 237 -35.66 9.20 -4.35
N HIS A 238 -34.49 8.84 -4.87
CA HIS A 238 -33.41 8.17 -4.17
C HIS A 238 -33.78 6.79 -3.59
N VAL A 239 -34.34 5.90 -4.42
CA VAL A 239 -34.68 4.52 -4.06
C VAL A 239 -33.69 3.54 -4.72
N GLY A 240 -32.73 3.05 -3.94
CA GLY A 240 -31.67 2.12 -4.36
C GLY A 240 -32.19 0.77 -4.90
N ASP A 241 -31.42 0.16 -5.82
CA ASP A 241 -31.56 -1.26 -6.18
C ASP A 241 -30.64 -2.08 -5.26
N PRO A 242 -31.17 -2.89 -4.33
CA PRO A 242 -30.34 -3.72 -3.46
C PRO A 242 -29.46 -4.74 -4.22
N LEU A 243 -29.68 -4.95 -5.52
CA LEU A 243 -28.85 -5.81 -6.37
C LEU A 243 -27.55 -5.14 -6.84
N GLY A 244 -27.47 -3.80 -6.85
CA GLY A 244 -26.28 -3.04 -7.25
C GLY A 244 -25.07 -3.23 -6.32
N PHE A 245 -25.32 -3.75 -5.11
CA PHE A 245 -24.33 -3.91 -4.04
C PHE A 245 -24.10 -5.37 -3.61
N SER A 246 -24.75 -6.33 -4.25
CA SER A 246 -24.68 -7.71 -3.78
C SER A 246 -23.31 -8.36 -4.09
N ASN A 247 -22.60 -8.80 -3.03
CA ASN A 247 -21.40 -9.67 -3.02
C ASN A 247 -20.00 -9.04 -3.14
N ASN A 248 -19.84 -7.72 -3.30
CA ASN A 248 -18.51 -7.09 -3.46
C ASN A 248 -18.08 -6.20 -2.28
N PHE A 249 -19.04 -5.78 -1.45
CA PHE A 249 -18.82 -4.97 -0.27
C PHE A 249 -19.39 -5.73 0.94
N ASP A 250 -18.55 -6.06 1.92
CA ASP A 250 -19.03 -6.52 3.22
C ASP A 250 -18.87 -5.36 4.21
N LEU A 251 -19.97 -4.67 4.44
CA LEU A 251 -20.05 -3.55 5.37
C LEU A 251 -20.78 -4.03 6.62
N ALA A 252 -20.13 -3.91 7.78
CA ALA A 252 -20.79 -4.15 9.05
C ALA A 252 -21.99 -3.19 9.22
N GLU A 253 -21.90 -1.96 8.67
CA GLU A 253 -22.97 -0.96 8.63
C GLU A 253 -22.68 0.09 7.53
N LEU A 254 -23.65 0.35 6.64
CA LEU A 254 -23.59 1.41 5.61
C LEU A 254 -24.39 2.61 6.10
N VAL A 255 -23.73 3.74 6.33
CA VAL A 255 -24.41 5.01 6.64
C VAL A 255 -24.10 6.04 5.58
N ILE A 256 -25.17 6.52 4.97
CA ILE A 256 -25.11 7.50 3.90
C ILE A 256 -25.52 8.84 4.48
N GLY A 257 -24.63 9.82 4.38
CA GLY A 257 -24.82 11.16 4.96
C GLY A 257 -26.01 11.89 4.37
N ALA A 258 -26.50 12.94 5.03
CA ALA A 258 -27.64 13.71 4.53
C ALA A 258 -27.34 14.34 3.16
N GLY A 259 -27.93 13.75 2.11
CA GLY A 259 -27.70 14.11 0.71
C GLY A 259 -27.05 13.01 -0.12
N GLY A 260 -26.50 11.98 0.52
CA GLY A 260 -26.21 10.71 -0.12
C GLY A 260 -27.36 9.73 0.16
N TYR A 261 -27.63 8.88 -0.82
CA TYR A 261 -28.64 7.84 -0.74
C TYR A 261 -28.08 6.54 -1.34
N PRO A 262 -28.64 5.37 -0.99
CA PRO A 262 -28.09 4.07 -1.37
C PRO A 262 -28.19 3.79 -2.86
#